data_AF-A0A6I7XDV1-F1
#
_entry.id   AF-A0A6I7XDV1-F1
#
_cell.length_a   1.000
_cell.length_b   1.000
_cell.length_c   1.000
_cell.angle_alpha   90.00
_cell.angle_beta   90.00
_cell.angle_gamma   90.00
#
_symmetry.space_group_name_H-M   'P 1'
#
loop_
_entity.id
_entity.type
_entity.pdbx_description
1 polymer ?
#
loop_
_entity_poly.entity_id
_entity_poly.type
_entity_poly.pdbx_seq_one_letter_code
_entity_poly.pdbx_strand_id
1 'polypeptide(L)' 'VRGHGLPAMRARLHQLGGTLTIESAPGEGTVVTATVPVAPTHQDPA' A
#
# COMPACT_ATOMS: atom_id res chain seq x y z
N VAL A 1 7.78 -15.83 15.43
CA VAL A 1 8.50 -14.73 14.74
C VAL A 1 7.49 -13.77 14.12
N ARG A 2 7.72 -12.46 14.16
CA ARG A 2 6.93 -11.51 13.35
C ARG A 2 7.39 -11.63 11.89
N GLY A 3 6.45 -11.78 10.95
CA GLY A 3 6.78 -11.83 9.53
C GLY A 3 7.29 -10.48 9.00
N HIS A 4 8.12 -10.51 7.95
CA HIS A 4 8.74 -9.31 7.38
C HIS A 4 7.88 -8.61 6.30
N GLY A 5 6.77 -9.21 5.88
CA GLY A 5 5.93 -8.68 4.80
C GLY A 5 5.36 -7.29 5.08
N LEU A 6 4.57 -7.14 6.14
CA LEU A 6 3.93 -5.86 6.48
C LEU A 6 4.94 -4.73 6.80
N PRO A 7 6.02 -4.96 7.57
CA PRO A 7 7.07 -3.96 7.73
C PRO A 7 7.68 -3.51 6.39
N ALA A 8 7.97 -4.46 5.49
CA ALA A 8 8.55 -4.15 4.19
C ALA A 8 7.56 -3.41 3.26
N MET A 9 6.26 -3.72 3.33
CA MET A 9 5.20 -3.01 2.59
C MET A 9 5.05 -1.57 3.08
N ARG A 10 5.05 -1.33 4.40
CA ARG A 10 5.01 0.03 4.96
C ARG A 10 6.22 0.85 4.53
N ALA A 11 7.42 0.26 4.59
CA ALA A 11 8.64 0.94 4.17
C ALA A 11 8.58 1.36 2.69
N ARG A 12 8.13 0.47 1.80
CA ARG A 12 7.97 0.77 0.36
C ARG A 12 6.92 1.84 0.10
N LEU A 13 5.77 1.77 0.74
CA LEU A 13 4.72 2.78 0.55
C LEU A 13 5.16 4.15 1.07
N HIS A 14 5.82 4.19 2.24
CA HIS A 14 6.39 5.43 2.76
C HIS A 14 7.43 6.04 1.79
N GLN A 15 8.30 5.23 1.17
CA GLN A 15 9.25 5.70 0.16
C GLN A 15 8.57 6.31 -1.07
N LEU A 16 7.37 5.83 -1.41
CA LEU A 16 6.56 6.35 -2.52
C LEU A 16 5.63 7.51 -2.12
N GLY A 17 5.71 8.00 -0.88
CA GLY A 17 4.75 9.00 -0.36
C GLY A 17 3.32 8.47 -0.20
N GLY A 18 3.19 7.15 -0.15
CA GLY A 18 1.94 6.42 -0.01
C GLY A 18 1.63 5.97 1.42
N THR A 19 0.49 5.32 1.58
CA THR A 19 -0.03 4.85 2.88
C THR A 19 -0.50 3.40 2.82
N LEU A 20 -0.44 2.71 3.95
CA LEU A 20 -0.93 1.34 4.13
C LEU A 20 -1.92 1.28 5.30
N THR A 21 -3.16 0.86 5.04
CA THR A 21 -4.14 0.51 6.09
C THR A 21 -4.42 -0.98 6.07
N ILE A 22 -4.71 -1.53 7.25
CA ILE A 22 -5.04 -2.94 7.44
C ILE A 22 -6.23 -2.99 8.39
N GLU A 23 -7.30 -3.62 7.93
CA GLU A 23 -8.52 -3.82 8.68
C GLU A 23 -8.76 -5.31 8.79
N SER A 24 -8.92 -5.82 10.01
CA SER A 24 -9.13 -7.24 10.25
C SER A 24 -9.85 -7.46 11.57
N ALA A 25 -10.75 -8.44 11.56
CA ALA A 25 -11.41 -8.97 12.74
C ALA A 25 -11.54 -10.50 12.62
N PRO A 26 -11.53 -11.25 13.75
CA PRO A 26 -11.71 -12.70 13.73
C PRO A 26 -13.03 -13.10 13.05
N GLY A 27 -12.95 -14.03 12.09
CA GLY A 27 -14.12 -14.51 11.34
C GLY A 27 -14.59 -13.59 10.20
N GLU A 28 -14.08 -12.35 10.11
CA GLU A 28 -14.43 -11.38 9.06
C GLU A 28 -13.38 -11.30 7.94
N GLY A 29 -12.19 -11.85 8.17
CA GLY A 29 -11.09 -11.85 7.21
C GLY A 29 -10.16 -10.64 7.38
N THR A 30 -9.52 -10.23 6.28
CA THR A 30 -8.52 -9.16 6.27
C THR A 30 -8.60 -8.35 4.98
N VAL A 31 -8.68 -7.04 5.12
CA VAL A 31 -8.55 -6.08 4.03
C VAL A 31 -7.21 -5.36 4.17
N VAL A 32 -6.48 -5.27 3.05
CA VAL A 32 -5.21 -4.54 2.96
C VAL A 32 -5.35 -3.50 1.87
N THR A 33 -5.26 -2.22 2.24
CA THR A 33 -5.41 -1.11 1.31
C THR A 33 -4.09 -0.34 1.23
N ALA A 34 -3.62 -0.12 0.00
CA ALA A 34 -2.43 0.65 -0.29
C ALA A 34 -2.78 1.82 -1.21
N THR A 35 -2.30 3.02 -0.88
CA THR A 35 -2.50 4.23 -1.68
C THR A 35 -1.14 4.79 -2.06
N VAL A 36 -0.97 5.15 -3.32
CA VAL A 36 0.27 5.74 -3.85
C VAL A 36 -0.10 6.94 -4.73
N PRO A 37 0.56 8.10 -4.58
CA PRO A 37 0.41 9.21 -5.52
C PRO A 37 0.83 8.77 -6.92
N VAL A 38 -0.03 8.97 -7.92
CA VAL A 38 0.30 8.77 -9.33
C VAL A 38 0.81 10.08 -9.91
N ALA A 39 2.00 10.06 -10.51
CA ALA A 39 2.45 11.17 -11.33
C ALA A 39 1.47 11.36 -12.51
N PRO A 40 1.31 12.58 -13.03
CA PRO A 40 0.63 12.76 -14.30
C PRO A 40 1.31 11.87 -15.33
N THR A 41 0.58 10.90 -15.88
CA THR A 41 1.04 10.17 -17.05
C THR A 41 1.32 11.23 -18.11
N HIS A 42 2.54 11.29 -18.62
CA HIS A 42 2.83 12.06 -19.83
C HIS A 42 1.81 11.60 -20.87
N GLN A 43 0.81 12.43 -21.16
CA GLN A 43 -0.16 12.12 -22.19
C GLN A 43 0.61 12.21 -23.50
N ASP A 44 0.84 11.08 -24.13
CA ASP A 44 1.33 11.04 -25.49
C ASP A 44 0.29 11.80 -26.34
N PRO A 45 0.66 12.91 -27.00
CA PRO A 45 -0.29 13.62 -27.86
C PRO A 45 -0.64 12.69 -29.02
N ALA A 46 -1.94 12.40 -29.14
CA ALA A 46 -2.52 11.66 -30.27
C ALA A 46 -2.23 12.35 -31.61
#